data_AF-A0A534N7E5-F1
#
_entry.id   AF-A0A534N7E5-F1
#
_cell.length_a   1.000
_cell.length_b   1.000
_cell.length_c   1.000
_cell.angle_alpha   90.00
_cell.angle_beta   90.00
_cell.angle_gamma   90.00
#
_symmetry.space_group_name_H-M   'P 1'
#
loop_
_entity.id
_entity.type
_entity.pdbx_description
1 polymer ?
#
loop_
_entity_poly.entity_id
_entity_poly.type
_entity_poly.pdbx_seq_one_letter_code
_entity_poly.pdbx_strand_id
1 'polypeptide(L)'
;NRLAQQGSPAGGWINWGHDHNDDLGFWLFGRGVWLAPEAIGYDAGRSTDYTNPANQSAYHNVLLADGIGELGDSRVSDSNYDNPWFFSRISTPLFTPTGTADYAIAGGAGAKLFASTLQITRWDRIVVLARGRYALVRDDIESASAHTYDWICHFNDGVSVDTASGWIQGTAKSGQSLGVRVLAPASWTATTGTQTAQQMSQFDPDGQVSWVQVRPASATASAQFLNALVPVTAAQWASRTPVAPLDANDVGAGAVVSAGSSLEERWIFARAGAAGKTAGDLVLTGAQAAMTARDATGSPVRAVLFGPGSIADQSGGRMLLSTQGANSIETTLDGATLAVTGNPVRDFRAYAPGASAVTVNGVPVSATFEGGLVTYPAVVAPPPADGGSADAGAPDSGDPGDLCGNCQPASDGGPNPALDAGTVPPEPTLPLTAAHGCSHVGTAAAWLGALALAGLALRRRRGRMGT
;
A
#
# COMPACT_ATOMS: atom_id res chain seq x y z
N ASN A 1 -4.74 -23.78 0.35
CA ASN A 1 -6.12 -24.31 0.41
C ASN A 1 -6.83 -23.53 1.49
N ARG A 2 -7.66 -22.52 1.16
CA ARG A 2 -8.24 -21.60 2.16
C ARG A 2 -9.07 -22.33 3.22
N LEU A 3 -9.51 -23.58 2.98
CA LEU A 3 -10.35 -24.34 3.91
C LEU A 3 -10.08 -25.85 4.05
N ALA A 4 -9.06 -26.45 3.42
CA ALA A 4 -8.81 -27.89 3.58
C ALA A 4 -8.19 -28.30 4.94
N GLN A 5 -8.18 -27.40 5.93
CA GLN A 5 -7.64 -27.64 7.27
C GLN A 5 -8.65 -27.47 8.41
N GLN A 6 -9.95 -27.36 8.13
CA GLN A 6 -10.95 -27.37 9.20
C GLN A 6 -12.08 -28.35 8.90
N GLY A 7 -11.88 -29.57 9.39
CA GLY A 7 -13.01 -30.37 9.84
C GLY A 7 -13.55 -29.76 11.14
N SER A 8 -14.86 -29.52 11.15
CA SER A 8 -15.72 -29.19 12.31
C SER A 8 -15.93 -27.71 12.71
N PRO A 9 -17.12 -27.38 13.27
CA PRO A 9 -17.63 -26.03 13.47
C PRO A 9 -17.10 -25.41 14.76
N ALA A 10 -16.37 -24.31 14.63
CA ALA A 10 -16.11 -23.25 15.62
C ALA A 10 -14.95 -22.41 15.07
N GLY A 11 -15.20 -21.71 13.97
CA GLY A 11 -14.23 -20.89 13.25
C GLY A 11 -15.00 -20.18 12.15
N GLY A 12 -14.92 -18.84 12.11
CA GLY A 12 -15.80 -17.99 11.33
C GLY A 12 -16.02 -18.48 9.89
N TRP A 13 -17.27 -18.46 9.46
CA TRP A 13 -17.62 -18.67 8.07
C TRP A 13 -16.98 -17.56 7.23
N ILE A 14 -16.27 -17.92 6.16
CA ILE A 14 -16.03 -16.96 5.06
C ILE A 14 -17.42 -16.66 4.49
N ASN A 15 -17.79 -15.38 4.45
CA ASN A 15 -19.16 -14.92 4.17
C ASN A 15 -19.51 -15.01 2.66
N TRP A 16 -19.42 -16.22 2.10
CA TRP A 16 -19.66 -16.48 0.69
C TRP A 16 -20.99 -15.90 0.17
N GLY A 17 -22.05 -15.99 0.97
CA GLY A 17 -23.39 -15.52 0.59
C GLY A 17 -23.46 -14.06 0.18
N HIS A 18 -22.49 -13.22 0.57
CA HIS A 18 -22.42 -11.80 0.23
C HIS A 18 -21.06 -11.35 -0.35
N ASP A 19 -20.14 -12.29 -0.62
CA ASP A 19 -18.84 -11.97 -1.20
C ASP A 19 -18.96 -11.73 -2.72
N HIS A 20 -18.24 -10.74 -3.23
CA HIS A 20 -18.13 -10.40 -4.64
C HIS A 20 -16.81 -10.91 -5.26
N ASN A 21 -16.70 -10.91 -6.59
CA ASN A 21 -15.48 -11.28 -7.33
C ASN A 21 -14.58 -10.06 -7.55
N ASP A 22 -14.06 -9.53 -6.46
CA ASP A 22 -13.36 -8.26 -6.35
C ASP A 22 -11.95 -8.36 -5.73
N ASP A 23 -11.32 -9.55 -5.75
CA ASP A 23 -9.95 -9.69 -5.25
C ASP A 23 -9.01 -8.74 -6.01
N LEU A 24 -8.10 -8.12 -5.26
CA LEU A 24 -7.18 -7.08 -5.77
C LEU A 24 -7.89 -5.86 -6.36
N GLY A 25 -9.21 -5.72 -6.16
CA GLY A 25 -9.94 -4.49 -6.42
C GLY A 25 -9.44 -3.33 -5.56
N PHE A 26 -9.76 -2.12 -5.97
CA PHE A 26 -9.52 -0.92 -5.16
C PHE A 26 -10.75 -0.01 -5.19
N TRP A 27 -10.90 0.79 -4.13
CA TRP A 27 -11.89 1.87 -4.09
C TRP A 27 -11.22 3.15 -3.63
N LEU A 28 -11.70 4.29 -4.11
CA LEU A 28 -11.19 5.59 -3.72
C LEU A 28 -12.34 6.49 -3.28
N PHE A 29 -12.38 6.79 -1.98
CA PHE A 29 -13.21 7.83 -1.39
C PHE A 29 -12.33 9.01 -1.00
N GLY A 30 -12.71 10.22 -1.39
CA GLY A 30 -11.93 11.41 -1.11
C GLY A 30 -12.74 12.67 -1.31
N ARG A 31 -12.38 13.73 -0.57
CA ARG A 31 -13.05 15.05 -0.67
C ARG A 31 -14.57 14.96 -0.43
N GLY A 32 -15.02 14.01 0.38
CA GLY A 32 -16.42 13.81 0.75
C GLY A 32 -17.27 13.05 -0.27
N VAL A 33 -16.68 12.47 -1.32
CA VAL A 33 -17.40 11.71 -2.35
C VAL A 33 -16.63 10.47 -2.78
N TRP A 34 -17.36 9.51 -3.38
CA TRP A 34 -16.74 8.41 -4.13
C TRP A 34 -16.12 8.95 -5.42
N LEU A 35 -14.84 8.63 -5.63
CA LEU A 35 -14.06 9.02 -6.80
C LEU A 35 -13.81 7.84 -7.73
N ALA A 36 -13.57 6.66 -7.14
CA ALA A 36 -13.62 5.37 -7.82
C ALA A 36 -14.40 4.40 -6.93
N PRO A 37 -15.74 4.38 -7.02
CA PRO A 37 -16.56 3.37 -6.33
C PRO A 37 -16.35 2.00 -7.00
N GLU A 38 -16.95 0.95 -6.45
CA GLU A 38 -17.38 -0.18 -7.28
C GLU A 38 -18.79 0.06 -7.81
N ALA A 39 -19.25 -0.77 -8.73
CA ALA A 39 -20.67 -0.83 -9.07
C ALA A 39 -21.44 -1.54 -7.95
N ILE A 40 -21.66 -0.83 -6.83
CA ILE A 40 -22.26 -1.37 -5.61
C ILE A 40 -23.72 -1.80 -5.89
N GLY A 41 -23.98 -3.10 -5.82
CA GLY A 41 -25.31 -3.71 -5.90
C GLY A 41 -25.50 -4.74 -4.78
N TYR A 42 -26.75 -4.98 -4.38
CA TYR A 42 -27.06 -5.81 -3.20
C TYR A 42 -27.15 -7.33 -3.49
N ASP A 43 -26.98 -7.78 -4.72
CA ASP A 43 -27.25 -9.18 -5.03
C ASP A 43 -25.96 -9.95 -5.34
N ALA A 44 -25.54 -10.75 -4.36
CA ALA A 44 -24.49 -11.73 -4.52
C ALA A 44 -24.99 -13.02 -5.20
N GLY A 45 -26.24 -13.11 -5.64
CA GLY A 45 -26.89 -14.30 -6.21
C GLY A 45 -26.28 -14.88 -7.50
N ARG A 46 -27.01 -15.84 -8.09
CA ARG A 46 -26.65 -16.54 -9.33
C ARG A 46 -26.30 -15.55 -10.45
N SER A 47 -25.12 -15.70 -11.05
CA SER A 47 -24.66 -14.86 -12.18
C SER A 47 -24.94 -15.50 -13.55
N THR A 48 -25.26 -16.80 -13.58
CA THR A 48 -25.46 -17.59 -14.81
C THR A 48 -26.75 -17.27 -15.59
N ASP A 49 -27.65 -16.46 -15.03
CA ASP A 49 -28.87 -15.94 -15.66
C ASP A 49 -28.85 -14.40 -15.84
N TYR A 50 -27.70 -13.75 -15.60
CA TYR A 50 -27.50 -12.29 -15.72
C TYR A 50 -28.45 -11.42 -14.87
N THR A 51 -29.19 -12.00 -13.94
CA THR A 51 -30.12 -11.27 -13.07
C THR A 51 -29.37 -10.46 -12.02
N ASN A 52 -28.22 -10.96 -11.54
CA ASN A 52 -27.46 -10.39 -10.43
C ASN A 52 -25.98 -10.16 -10.81
N PRO A 53 -25.68 -9.14 -11.64
CA PRO A 53 -24.34 -8.99 -12.21
C PRO A 53 -23.34 -8.25 -11.29
N ALA A 54 -23.79 -7.69 -10.17
CA ALA A 54 -22.97 -6.90 -9.24
C ALA A 54 -21.79 -7.67 -8.62
N ASN A 55 -21.87 -9.00 -8.60
CA ASN A 55 -20.84 -9.86 -8.04
C ASN A 55 -19.71 -10.21 -9.02
N GLN A 56 -19.85 -9.87 -10.30
CA GLN A 56 -18.88 -10.22 -11.34
C GLN A 56 -17.73 -9.22 -11.32
N SER A 57 -16.51 -9.67 -11.58
CA SER A 57 -15.32 -8.81 -11.68
C SER A 57 -15.50 -7.58 -12.58
N ALA A 58 -16.31 -7.70 -13.64
CA ALA A 58 -16.63 -6.58 -14.53
C ALA A 58 -17.38 -5.40 -13.87
N TYR A 59 -17.82 -5.54 -12.60
CA TYR A 59 -18.47 -4.52 -11.77
C TYR A 59 -17.54 -3.94 -10.69
N HIS A 60 -16.26 -4.35 -10.67
CA HIS A 60 -15.26 -3.90 -9.69
C HIS A 60 -14.03 -3.30 -10.38
N ASN A 61 -13.19 -2.56 -9.65
CA ASN A 61 -11.99 -1.92 -10.21
C ASN A 61 -10.81 -2.91 -10.28
N VAL A 62 -10.92 -3.91 -11.15
CA VAL A 62 -10.02 -5.06 -11.24
C VAL A 62 -9.38 -5.18 -12.64
N LEU A 63 -8.85 -6.36 -12.96
CA LEU A 63 -8.32 -6.73 -14.26
C LEU A 63 -9.21 -7.82 -14.87
N LEU A 64 -9.53 -7.71 -16.15
CA LEU A 64 -10.16 -8.78 -16.93
C LEU A 64 -9.16 -9.31 -17.98
N ALA A 65 -9.27 -10.58 -18.32
CA ALA A 65 -8.54 -11.22 -19.41
C ALA A 65 -9.54 -11.84 -20.40
N ASP A 66 -9.51 -11.41 -21.66
CA ASP A 66 -10.48 -11.78 -22.69
C ASP A 66 -11.94 -11.48 -22.30
N GLY A 67 -12.14 -10.39 -21.55
CA GLY A 67 -13.43 -10.01 -20.98
C GLY A 67 -13.89 -10.89 -19.82
N ILE A 68 -13.04 -11.82 -19.37
CA ILE A 68 -13.33 -12.77 -18.29
C ILE A 68 -12.63 -12.32 -17.01
N GLY A 69 -13.39 -12.28 -15.91
CA GLY A 69 -12.89 -11.99 -14.58
C GLY A 69 -12.45 -13.22 -13.79
N GLU A 70 -12.62 -13.13 -12.47
CA GLU A 70 -12.10 -14.13 -11.55
C GLU A 70 -12.84 -15.46 -11.68
N LEU A 71 -12.08 -16.52 -12.00
CA LEU A 71 -12.51 -17.90 -12.21
C LEU A 71 -13.76 -18.03 -13.11
N GLY A 72 -13.86 -17.14 -14.09
CA GLY A 72 -14.94 -17.15 -15.07
C GLY A 72 -16.22 -16.44 -14.63
N ASP A 73 -16.23 -15.77 -13.47
CA ASP A 73 -17.38 -15.02 -12.92
C ASP A 73 -18.69 -15.83 -12.83
N SER A 74 -18.58 -17.16 -12.85
CA SER A 74 -19.73 -18.07 -12.94
C SER A 74 -20.18 -18.52 -11.56
N ARG A 75 -21.21 -17.86 -11.03
CA ARG A 75 -21.87 -18.20 -9.77
C ARG A 75 -23.22 -18.87 -10.06
N VAL A 76 -23.42 -20.07 -9.53
CA VAL A 76 -24.67 -20.83 -9.74
C VAL A 76 -25.65 -20.71 -8.58
N SER A 77 -25.18 -20.29 -7.41
CA SER A 77 -25.92 -20.28 -6.13
C SER A 77 -25.17 -19.47 -5.06
N ASP A 78 -25.87 -19.05 -4.01
CA ASP A 78 -25.31 -18.43 -2.78
C ASP A 78 -24.74 -19.45 -1.79
N SER A 79 -24.64 -20.72 -2.19
CA SER A 79 -23.94 -21.76 -1.43
C SER A 79 -22.54 -21.96 -1.99
N ASN A 80 -21.51 -21.91 -1.14
CA ASN A 80 -20.13 -22.16 -1.55
C ASN A 80 -19.92 -23.60 -2.02
N TYR A 81 -20.76 -24.55 -1.56
CA TYR A 81 -20.72 -25.95 -2.00
C TYR A 81 -21.10 -26.12 -3.48
N ASP A 82 -21.96 -25.25 -4.00
CA ASP A 82 -22.38 -25.28 -5.40
C ASP A 82 -21.37 -24.57 -6.32
N ASN A 83 -20.35 -23.91 -5.75
CA ASN A 83 -19.35 -23.13 -6.47
C ASN A 83 -17.93 -23.63 -6.11
N PRO A 84 -17.55 -24.86 -6.51
CA PRO A 84 -16.28 -25.48 -6.09
C PRO A 84 -15.03 -24.70 -6.51
N TRP A 85 -15.13 -23.89 -7.57
CA TRP A 85 -14.07 -22.98 -7.99
C TRP A 85 -13.70 -21.97 -6.89
N PHE A 86 -14.61 -21.59 -6.00
CA PHE A 86 -14.36 -20.61 -4.95
C PHE A 86 -13.16 -20.97 -4.07
N PHE A 87 -13.02 -22.25 -3.71
CA PHE A 87 -11.89 -22.70 -2.89
C PHE A 87 -10.55 -22.69 -3.65
N SER A 88 -10.60 -22.55 -4.97
CA SER A 88 -9.46 -22.38 -5.86
C SER A 88 -9.12 -20.91 -6.12
N ARG A 89 -10.01 -19.96 -5.74
CA ARG A 89 -9.80 -18.51 -5.81
C ARG A 89 -8.74 -18.10 -4.78
N ILE A 90 -7.51 -17.88 -5.25
CA ILE A 90 -6.38 -17.60 -4.36
C ILE A 90 -5.67 -16.34 -4.82
N SER A 91 -5.79 -15.29 -4.02
CA SER A 91 -4.85 -14.18 -3.98
C SER A 91 -3.89 -14.34 -2.79
N THR A 92 -2.67 -13.84 -2.93
CA THR A 92 -1.67 -13.83 -1.83
C THR A 92 -1.01 -12.46 -1.74
N PRO A 93 -0.79 -11.90 -0.53
CA PRO A 93 -0.01 -10.67 -0.40
C PRO A 93 1.38 -10.83 -1.03
N LEU A 94 1.83 -9.84 -1.79
CA LEU A 94 3.22 -9.76 -2.26
C LEU A 94 4.17 -9.41 -1.12
N PHE A 95 3.66 -8.60 -0.20
CA PHE A 95 4.28 -8.16 1.03
C PHE A 95 3.17 -7.73 1.99
N THR A 96 3.47 -7.67 3.28
CA THR A 96 2.54 -7.12 4.28
C THR A 96 2.27 -5.65 3.97
N PRO A 97 1.01 -5.20 3.84
CA PRO A 97 0.69 -3.79 3.67
C PRO A 97 1.36 -2.94 4.74
N THR A 98 1.94 -1.82 4.34
CA THR A 98 2.76 -0.99 5.23
C THR A 98 2.69 0.47 4.82
N GLY A 99 3.22 1.34 5.67
CA GLY A 99 3.22 2.76 5.41
C GLY A 99 4.14 3.53 6.36
N THR A 100 4.27 4.79 6.03
CA THR A 100 5.05 5.83 6.69
C THR A 100 4.09 6.95 7.11
N ALA A 101 4.60 8.10 7.54
CA ALA A 101 3.72 9.23 7.87
C ALA A 101 2.92 9.72 6.65
N ASP A 102 3.52 9.69 5.46
CA ASP A 102 2.95 10.33 4.28
C ASP A 102 2.55 9.36 3.17
N TYR A 103 2.97 8.10 3.24
CA TYR A 103 2.72 7.12 2.18
C TYR A 103 2.28 5.77 2.72
N ALA A 104 1.41 5.09 1.97
CA ALA A 104 1.05 3.70 2.23
C ALA A 104 1.16 2.87 0.95
N ILE A 105 1.45 1.58 1.11
CA ILE A 105 1.56 0.62 0.02
C ILE A 105 0.86 -0.69 0.39
N ALA A 106 0.22 -1.29 -0.59
CA ALA A 106 -0.27 -2.66 -0.54
C ALA A 106 0.03 -3.36 -1.87
N GLY A 107 0.14 -4.69 -1.84
CA GLY A 107 0.29 -5.45 -3.07
C GLY A 107 -0.08 -6.91 -2.91
N GLY A 108 -0.52 -7.51 -4.00
CA GLY A 108 -0.95 -8.91 -4.03
C GLY A 108 -0.73 -9.55 -5.39
N ALA A 109 -0.58 -10.88 -5.37
CA ALA A 109 -0.49 -11.73 -6.54
C ALA A 109 -1.83 -12.44 -6.76
N GLY A 110 -2.34 -12.36 -7.98
CA GLY A 110 -3.68 -12.78 -8.39
C GLY A 110 -3.72 -13.76 -9.56
N ALA A 111 -2.59 -14.32 -10.01
CA ALA A 111 -2.60 -15.23 -11.16
C ALA A 111 -3.58 -16.42 -11.00
N LYS A 112 -3.74 -16.93 -9.77
CA LYS A 112 -4.65 -18.03 -9.43
C LYS A 112 -6.11 -17.59 -9.26
N LEU A 113 -6.41 -16.33 -9.47
CA LEU A 113 -7.79 -15.86 -9.58
C LEU A 113 -8.34 -16.07 -10.99
N PHE A 114 -7.51 -16.37 -11.98
CA PHE A 114 -7.98 -16.68 -13.32
C PHE A 114 -8.08 -18.18 -13.57
N ALA A 115 -8.96 -18.58 -14.47
CA ALA A 115 -9.07 -19.97 -14.90
C ALA A 115 -7.75 -20.44 -15.52
N SER A 116 -7.33 -21.67 -15.23
CA SER A 116 -6.07 -22.24 -15.72
C SER A 116 -5.99 -22.32 -17.25
N THR A 117 -7.13 -22.32 -17.93
CA THR A 117 -7.26 -22.26 -19.40
C THR A 117 -6.71 -20.96 -19.99
N LEU A 118 -6.68 -19.86 -19.22
CA LEU A 118 -6.07 -18.60 -19.63
C LEU A 118 -4.54 -18.60 -19.46
N GLN A 119 -3.96 -19.62 -18.84
CA GLN A 119 -2.51 -19.80 -18.67
C GLN A 119 -1.78 -18.58 -18.08
N ILE A 120 -2.49 -17.73 -17.32
CA ILE A 120 -1.91 -16.58 -16.62
C ILE A 120 -1.00 -17.08 -15.52
N THR A 121 0.28 -16.73 -15.61
CA THR A 121 1.33 -17.12 -14.68
C THR A 121 1.66 -16.01 -13.69
N ARG A 122 1.33 -14.76 -14.02
CA ARG A 122 1.52 -13.59 -13.16
C ARG A 122 0.37 -12.60 -13.32
N TRP A 123 -0.12 -12.12 -12.18
CA TRP A 123 -0.82 -10.84 -12.08
C TRP A 123 -0.45 -10.28 -10.72
N ASP A 124 0.47 -9.33 -10.70
CA ASP A 124 0.89 -8.65 -9.48
C ASP A 124 0.33 -7.23 -9.50
N ARG A 125 -0.45 -6.87 -8.49
CA ARG A 125 -0.91 -5.50 -8.30
C ARG A 125 -0.18 -4.86 -7.14
N ILE A 126 0.31 -3.65 -7.34
CA ILE A 126 0.84 -2.76 -6.30
C ILE A 126 0.01 -1.48 -6.32
N VAL A 127 -0.49 -1.07 -5.16
CA VAL A 127 -1.19 0.20 -4.98
C VAL A 127 -0.44 1.04 -3.96
N VAL A 128 -0.20 2.30 -4.31
CA VAL A 128 0.41 3.31 -3.44
C VAL A 128 -0.58 4.42 -3.20
N LEU A 129 -0.74 4.86 -1.94
CA LEU A 129 -1.41 6.10 -1.59
C LEU A 129 -0.34 7.12 -1.16
N ALA A 130 -0.33 8.28 -1.81
CA ALA A 130 0.69 9.30 -1.61
C ALA A 130 0.07 10.59 -1.06
N ARG A 131 0.35 10.89 0.22
CA ARG A 131 0.09 12.17 0.91
C ARG A 131 -1.37 12.66 0.86
N GLY A 132 -2.31 11.74 0.63
CA GLY A 132 -3.70 12.08 0.34
C GLY A 132 -3.90 12.93 -0.94
N ARG A 133 -2.89 12.99 -1.82
CA ARG A 133 -2.87 13.80 -3.05
C ARG A 133 -3.20 12.99 -4.29
N TYR A 134 -2.75 11.74 -4.35
CA TYR A 134 -2.97 10.83 -5.47
C TYR A 134 -2.69 9.38 -5.05
N ALA A 135 -3.06 8.44 -5.90
CA ALA A 135 -2.66 7.04 -5.81
C ALA A 135 -1.99 6.58 -7.10
N LEU A 136 -1.15 5.56 -7.01
CA LEU A 136 -0.61 4.84 -8.18
C LEU A 136 -1.08 3.40 -8.11
N VAL A 137 -1.58 2.87 -9.23
CA VAL A 137 -1.97 1.46 -9.39
C VAL A 137 -1.09 0.87 -10.48
N ARG A 138 -0.26 -0.11 -10.11
CA ARG A 138 0.64 -0.81 -11.02
C ARG A 138 0.25 -2.28 -11.10
N ASP A 139 0.00 -2.78 -12.30
CA ASP A 139 -0.22 -4.19 -12.59
C ASP A 139 0.94 -4.73 -13.45
N ASP A 140 1.41 -5.94 -13.14
CA ASP A 140 2.41 -6.68 -13.93
C ASP A 140 1.87 -8.07 -14.24
N ILE A 141 1.65 -8.35 -15.52
CA ILE A 141 0.86 -9.48 -16.01
C ILE A 141 1.70 -10.33 -16.97
N GLU A 142 1.66 -11.64 -16.80
CA GLU A 142 2.26 -12.61 -17.72
C GLU A 142 1.36 -13.82 -17.92
N SER A 143 1.33 -14.33 -19.14
CA SER A 143 0.69 -15.56 -19.56
C SER A 143 1.56 -16.30 -20.57
N ALA A 144 1.31 -17.60 -20.76
CA ALA A 144 1.92 -18.37 -21.83
C ALA A 144 1.35 -18.05 -23.22
N SER A 145 0.13 -17.49 -23.28
CA SER A 145 -0.56 -17.10 -24.52
C SER A 145 -0.89 -15.61 -24.52
N ALA A 146 -1.10 -15.06 -25.71
CA ALA A 146 -1.52 -13.68 -25.84
C ALA A 146 -3.02 -13.53 -25.53
N HIS A 147 -3.35 -12.55 -24.70
CA HIS A 147 -4.72 -12.21 -24.32
C HIS A 147 -4.99 -10.72 -24.50
N THR A 148 -6.27 -10.38 -24.52
CA THR A 148 -6.71 -9.00 -24.29
C THR A 148 -6.84 -8.77 -22.79
N TYR A 149 -6.21 -7.72 -22.27
CA TYR A 149 -6.28 -7.36 -20.86
C TYR A 149 -7.02 -6.03 -20.70
N ASP A 150 -8.02 -5.98 -19.83
CA ASP A 150 -8.80 -4.78 -19.54
C ASP A 150 -8.60 -4.37 -18.08
N TRP A 151 -7.98 -3.21 -17.87
CA TRP A 151 -7.97 -2.54 -16.58
C TRP A 151 -9.24 -1.71 -16.45
N ILE A 152 -10.11 -2.05 -15.50
CA ILE A 152 -11.42 -1.40 -15.35
C ILE A 152 -11.43 -0.46 -14.15
N CYS A 153 -12.09 0.70 -14.32
CA CYS A 153 -12.32 1.67 -13.26
C CYS A 153 -13.71 2.29 -13.39
N HIS A 154 -14.41 2.43 -12.27
CA HIS A 154 -15.77 2.95 -12.18
C HIS A 154 -15.78 4.37 -11.60
N PHE A 155 -16.82 5.13 -11.94
CA PHE A 155 -17.06 6.51 -11.52
C PHE A 155 -18.57 6.71 -11.34
N ASN A 156 -18.99 7.59 -10.43
CA ASN A 156 -20.41 7.78 -10.14
C ASN A 156 -21.19 8.32 -11.35
N ASP A 157 -20.79 9.47 -11.91
CA ASP A 157 -21.70 10.25 -12.76
C ASP A 157 -21.36 10.18 -14.25
N GLY A 158 -20.09 9.97 -14.61
CA GLY A 158 -19.69 10.05 -16.01
C GLY A 158 -18.22 9.71 -16.24
N VAL A 159 -17.87 9.56 -17.51
CA VAL A 159 -16.48 9.36 -17.92
C VAL A 159 -16.22 10.01 -19.29
N SER A 160 -15.05 10.62 -19.44
CA SER A 160 -14.54 11.06 -20.74
C SER A 160 -13.09 10.65 -20.92
N VAL A 161 -12.71 10.29 -22.13
CA VAL A 161 -11.39 9.75 -22.46
C VAL A 161 -10.71 10.67 -23.48
N ASP A 162 -9.48 11.07 -23.17
CA ASP A 162 -8.56 11.71 -24.09
C ASP A 162 -7.30 10.85 -24.21
N THR A 163 -7.32 9.92 -25.17
CA THR A 163 -6.19 9.03 -25.43
C THR A 163 -4.95 9.78 -25.93
N ALA A 164 -5.12 10.97 -26.53
CA ALA A 164 -4.00 11.75 -27.07
C ALA A 164 -3.16 12.40 -25.95
N SER A 165 -3.81 12.94 -24.90
CA SER A 165 -3.09 13.38 -23.69
C SER A 165 -2.86 12.23 -22.69
N GLY A 166 -3.51 11.09 -22.93
CA GLY A 166 -3.46 9.89 -22.11
C GLY A 166 -4.15 10.04 -20.75
N TRP A 167 -5.19 10.87 -20.70
CA TRP A 167 -6.00 11.13 -19.51
C TRP A 167 -7.42 10.62 -19.68
N ILE A 168 -7.99 10.14 -18.59
CA ILE A 168 -9.42 9.87 -18.45
C ILE A 168 -9.94 10.76 -17.32
N GLN A 169 -11.05 11.44 -17.55
CA GLN A 169 -11.78 12.15 -16.51
C GLN A 169 -12.97 11.31 -16.08
N GLY A 170 -12.91 10.76 -14.88
CA GLY A 170 -14.07 10.23 -14.20
C GLY A 170 -14.82 11.34 -13.48
N THR A 171 -16.07 11.59 -13.86
CA THR A 171 -16.92 12.56 -13.18
C THR A 171 -17.51 11.94 -11.92
N ALA A 172 -17.33 12.63 -10.80
CA ALA A 172 -17.90 12.26 -9.52
C ALA A 172 -18.90 13.35 -9.07
N LYS A 173 -19.64 13.05 -8.02
CA LYS A 173 -20.62 13.96 -7.44
C LYS A 173 -19.95 15.22 -6.85
N SER A 174 -20.77 16.23 -6.55
CA SER A 174 -20.34 17.45 -5.83
C SER A 174 -19.20 18.22 -6.51
N GLY A 175 -19.19 18.22 -7.86
CA GLY A 175 -18.19 18.93 -8.67
C GLY A 175 -16.78 18.36 -8.55
N GLN A 176 -16.63 17.13 -8.07
CA GLN A 176 -15.35 16.43 -8.03
C GLN A 176 -15.14 15.60 -9.31
N SER A 177 -13.90 15.23 -9.54
CA SER A 177 -13.50 14.31 -10.60
C SER A 177 -12.31 13.50 -10.15
N LEU A 178 -12.15 12.32 -10.74
CA LEU A 178 -10.92 11.55 -10.67
C LEU A 178 -10.22 11.64 -12.03
N GLY A 179 -9.03 12.23 -12.06
CA GLY A 179 -8.16 12.10 -13.21
C GLY A 179 -7.44 10.76 -13.16
N VAL A 180 -7.58 9.93 -14.19
CA VAL A 180 -6.77 8.73 -14.38
C VAL A 180 -5.77 9.02 -15.49
N ARG A 181 -4.48 9.13 -15.16
CA ARG A 181 -3.39 9.19 -16.14
C ARG A 181 -2.92 7.77 -16.42
N VAL A 182 -3.12 7.29 -17.64
CA VAL A 182 -2.62 6.00 -18.10
C VAL A 182 -1.18 6.19 -18.61
N LEU A 183 -0.19 5.69 -17.87
CA LEU A 183 1.23 5.75 -18.24
C LEU A 183 1.65 4.50 -19.02
N ALA A 184 1.26 3.33 -18.51
CA ALA A 184 1.48 2.04 -19.16
C ALA A 184 0.13 1.34 -19.39
N PRO A 185 -0.05 0.65 -20.54
CA PRO A 185 0.89 0.58 -21.66
C PRO A 185 1.00 1.93 -22.41
N ALA A 186 2.09 2.16 -23.14
CA ALA A 186 2.31 3.42 -23.85
C ALA A 186 1.26 3.68 -24.96
N SER A 187 0.74 2.60 -25.55
CA SER A 187 -0.34 2.63 -26.55
C SER A 187 -1.51 1.78 -26.05
N TRP A 188 -2.68 2.41 -25.99
CA TRP A 188 -3.89 1.81 -25.45
C TRP A 188 -5.14 2.35 -26.13
N THR A 189 -6.22 1.59 -25.99
CA THR A 189 -7.58 1.97 -26.34
C THR A 189 -8.44 1.94 -25.10
N ALA A 190 -9.56 2.66 -25.11
CA ALA A 190 -10.55 2.50 -24.06
C ALA A 190 -11.97 2.39 -24.60
N THR A 191 -12.77 1.63 -23.88
CA THR A 191 -14.22 1.59 -23.99
C THR A 191 -14.82 2.17 -22.73
N THR A 192 -15.96 2.82 -22.86
CA THR A 192 -16.70 3.39 -21.75
C THR A 192 -18.14 2.97 -21.81
N GLY A 193 -18.80 2.94 -20.66
CA GLY A 193 -20.22 2.71 -20.60
C GLY A 193 -20.79 3.04 -19.24
N THR A 194 -22.02 2.61 -19.04
CA THR A 194 -22.71 2.65 -17.76
C THR A 194 -23.13 1.24 -17.36
N GLN A 195 -23.20 1.00 -16.06
CA GLN A 195 -23.69 -0.24 -15.48
C GLN A 195 -24.73 0.08 -14.41
N THR A 196 -25.70 -0.80 -14.27
CA THR A 196 -26.66 -0.80 -13.19
C THR A 196 -26.70 -2.20 -12.58
N ALA A 197 -27.06 -2.27 -11.30
CA ALA A 197 -27.32 -3.52 -10.61
C ALA A 197 -28.48 -3.38 -9.64
N GLN A 198 -29.01 -4.51 -9.20
CA GLN A 198 -30.10 -4.54 -8.22
C GLN A 198 -29.73 -3.74 -6.96
N GLN A 199 -30.66 -2.88 -6.54
CA GLN A 199 -30.54 -2.00 -5.36
C GLN A 199 -29.38 -0.99 -5.41
N MET A 200 -28.76 -0.77 -6.57
CA MET A 200 -27.73 0.28 -6.72
C MET A 200 -28.27 1.66 -6.33
N SER A 201 -29.58 1.91 -6.48
CA SER A 201 -30.26 3.13 -6.04
C SER A 201 -30.19 3.40 -4.54
N GLN A 202 -29.83 2.41 -3.72
CA GLN A 202 -29.58 2.59 -2.27
C GLN A 202 -28.21 3.20 -1.98
N PHE A 203 -27.24 3.03 -2.89
CA PHE A 203 -25.84 3.45 -2.72
C PHE A 203 -25.52 4.69 -3.56
N ASP A 204 -26.12 4.77 -4.74
CA ASP A 204 -26.10 5.95 -5.59
C ASP A 204 -27.54 6.28 -6.02
N PRO A 205 -28.10 7.46 -5.69
CA PRO A 205 -29.46 7.84 -6.07
C PRO A 205 -29.77 7.70 -7.57
N ASP A 206 -28.75 7.77 -8.43
CA ASP A 206 -28.92 7.64 -9.88
C ASP A 206 -29.10 6.17 -10.32
N GLY A 207 -28.82 5.21 -9.43
CA GLY A 207 -29.01 3.77 -9.69
C GLY A 207 -28.09 3.20 -10.77
N GLN A 208 -27.03 3.92 -11.12
CA GLN A 208 -26.05 3.56 -12.13
C GLN A 208 -24.66 4.10 -11.77
N VAL A 209 -23.63 3.48 -12.34
CA VAL A 209 -22.26 4.00 -12.37
C VAL A 209 -21.75 4.02 -13.80
N SER A 210 -20.81 4.91 -14.09
CA SER A 210 -20.03 4.92 -15.33
C SER A 210 -18.75 4.11 -15.16
N TRP A 211 -18.21 3.57 -16.24
CA TRP A 211 -16.96 2.81 -16.21
C TRP A 211 -16.10 3.09 -17.45
N VAL A 212 -14.81 2.85 -17.30
CA VAL A 212 -13.83 2.77 -18.38
C VAL A 212 -13.09 1.44 -18.31
N GLN A 213 -12.87 0.81 -19.45
CA GLN A 213 -11.93 -0.29 -19.61
C GLN A 213 -10.78 0.19 -20.47
N VAL A 214 -9.57 0.15 -19.90
CA VAL A 214 -8.32 0.49 -20.58
C VAL A 214 -7.65 -0.79 -21.05
N ARG A 215 -7.33 -0.86 -22.34
CA ARG A 215 -6.78 -2.05 -22.98
C ARG A 215 -5.49 -1.72 -23.75
N PRO A 216 -4.44 -2.55 -23.69
CA PRO A 216 -3.31 -2.45 -24.61
C PRO A 216 -3.79 -2.47 -26.07
N ALA A 217 -3.13 -1.72 -26.95
CA ALA A 217 -3.57 -1.61 -28.36
C ALA A 217 -3.64 -2.95 -29.12
N SER A 218 -2.94 -3.99 -28.64
CA SER A 218 -2.96 -5.34 -29.19
C SER A 218 -2.97 -6.38 -28.08
N ALA A 219 -3.54 -7.55 -28.35
CA ALA A 219 -3.40 -8.71 -27.47
C ALA A 219 -1.92 -9.05 -27.25
N THR A 220 -1.56 -9.43 -26.03
CA THR A 220 -0.18 -9.68 -25.62
C THR A 220 -0.11 -10.75 -24.54
N ALA A 221 1.01 -11.46 -24.48
CA ALA A 221 1.26 -12.43 -23.41
C ALA A 221 1.82 -11.77 -22.13
N SER A 222 2.29 -10.52 -22.25
CA SER A 222 2.78 -9.76 -21.10
C SER A 222 2.33 -8.30 -21.22
N ALA A 223 1.82 -7.76 -20.13
CA ALA A 223 1.34 -6.39 -20.06
C ALA A 223 1.70 -5.75 -18.73
N GLN A 224 1.91 -4.45 -18.76
CA GLN A 224 1.98 -3.62 -17.55
C GLN A 224 0.95 -2.53 -17.65
N PHE A 225 0.22 -2.32 -16.56
CA PHE A 225 -0.56 -1.11 -16.35
C PHE A 225 0.11 -0.28 -15.28
N LEU A 226 0.20 1.03 -15.52
CA LEU A 226 0.60 1.99 -14.51
C LEU A 226 -0.30 3.19 -14.64
N ASN A 227 -1.20 3.34 -13.69
CA ASN A 227 -2.23 4.37 -13.68
C ASN A 227 -2.04 5.28 -12.46
N ALA A 228 -2.02 6.60 -12.68
CA ALA A 228 -2.08 7.56 -11.58
C ALA A 228 -3.51 8.05 -11.40
N LEU A 229 -4.03 7.93 -10.18
CA LEU A 229 -5.37 8.35 -9.77
C LEU A 229 -5.25 9.68 -9.01
N VAL A 230 -5.70 10.77 -9.63
CA VAL A 230 -5.52 12.14 -9.15
C VAL A 230 -6.88 12.78 -8.85
N PRO A 231 -7.31 12.85 -7.58
CA PRO A 231 -8.47 13.63 -7.17
C PRO A 231 -8.34 15.10 -7.58
N VAL A 232 -9.33 15.62 -8.30
CA VAL A 232 -9.36 17.00 -8.79
C VAL A 232 -10.79 17.53 -8.77
N THR A 233 -10.98 18.85 -8.72
CA THR A 233 -12.32 19.41 -8.95
C THR A 233 -12.59 19.49 -10.45
N ALA A 234 -13.84 19.36 -10.88
CA ALA A 234 -14.22 19.50 -12.28
C ALA A 234 -13.78 20.86 -12.86
N ALA A 235 -13.88 21.93 -12.05
CA ALA A 235 -13.44 23.28 -12.43
C ALA A 235 -11.92 23.41 -12.60
N GLN A 236 -11.12 22.56 -11.93
CA GLN A 236 -9.65 22.56 -12.02
C GLN A 236 -9.12 21.49 -12.99
N TRP A 237 -9.99 20.84 -13.78
CA TRP A 237 -9.58 19.76 -14.69
C TRP A 237 -8.46 20.19 -15.65
N ALA A 238 -8.54 21.40 -16.19
CA ALA A 238 -7.52 21.94 -17.09
C ALA A 238 -6.16 22.20 -16.40
N SER A 239 -6.16 22.39 -15.08
CA SER A 239 -4.97 22.61 -14.25
C SER A 239 -4.70 21.43 -13.32
N ARG A 240 -5.14 20.22 -13.69
CA ARG A 240 -4.88 18.99 -12.93
C ARG A 240 -3.39 18.74 -12.79
N THR A 241 -3.00 18.06 -11.71
CA THR A 241 -1.60 17.72 -11.45
C THR A 241 -1.01 16.94 -12.64
N PRO A 242 0.09 17.42 -13.25
CA PRO A 242 0.72 16.71 -14.36
C PRO A 242 1.38 15.42 -13.84
N VAL A 243 1.25 14.35 -14.62
CA VAL A 243 1.90 13.06 -14.37
C VAL A 243 2.48 12.53 -15.68
N ALA A 244 3.74 12.11 -15.63
CA ALA A 244 4.49 11.55 -16.76
C ALA A 244 5.17 10.23 -16.37
N PRO A 245 5.55 9.39 -17.34
CA PRO A 245 6.40 8.22 -17.05
C PRO A 245 7.75 8.66 -16.48
N LEU A 246 8.34 7.86 -15.58
CA LEU A 246 9.71 8.06 -15.11
C LEU A 246 10.74 7.86 -16.24
N ASP A 247 10.47 6.89 -17.11
CA ASP A 247 11.29 6.56 -18.27
C ASP A 247 10.38 6.43 -19.50
N ALA A 248 10.70 7.13 -20.58
CA ALA A 248 9.91 7.08 -21.81
C ALA A 248 10.07 5.74 -22.55
N ASN A 249 11.17 5.02 -22.33
CA ASN A 249 11.42 3.71 -22.95
C ASN A 249 10.86 2.55 -22.11
N ASP A 250 10.49 2.82 -20.87
CA ASP A 250 9.91 1.86 -19.94
C ASP A 250 8.82 2.52 -19.09
N VAL A 251 7.69 2.78 -19.73
CA VAL A 251 6.61 3.58 -19.14
C VAL A 251 5.93 2.91 -17.94
N GLY A 252 6.15 1.61 -17.73
CA GLY A 252 5.64 0.85 -16.59
C GLY A 252 6.58 0.79 -15.38
N ALA A 253 7.79 1.34 -15.51
CA ALA A 253 8.80 1.33 -14.45
C ALA A 253 8.52 2.34 -13.33
N GLY A 254 7.77 3.41 -13.60
CA GLY A 254 7.66 4.51 -12.66
C GLY A 254 6.91 5.73 -13.19
N ALA A 255 6.71 6.70 -12.31
CA ALA A 255 5.98 7.94 -12.60
C ALA A 255 6.70 9.16 -12.03
N VAL A 256 6.60 10.30 -12.71
CA VAL A 256 6.93 11.63 -12.18
C VAL A 256 5.64 12.40 -12.01
N VAL A 257 5.34 12.79 -10.78
CA VAL A 257 4.15 13.57 -10.41
C VAL A 257 4.56 15.00 -10.11
N SER A 258 3.82 15.98 -10.62
CA SER A 258 4.08 17.41 -10.39
C SER A 258 5.50 17.86 -10.78
N ALA A 259 6.00 17.39 -11.93
CA ALA A 259 7.35 17.70 -12.42
C ALA A 259 7.64 19.22 -12.43
N GLY A 260 8.83 19.61 -11.98
CA GLY A 260 9.30 21.00 -11.92
C GLY A 260 8.70 21.85 -10.80
N SER A 261 7.92 21.25 -9.89
CA SER A 261 7.31 21.96 -8.75
C SER A 261 7.94 21.56 -7.41
N SER A 262 7.65 22.33 -6.35
CA SER A 262 8.00 21.96 -4.97
C SER A 262 7.29 20.70 -4.45
N LEU A 263 6.40 20.13 -5.26
CA LEU A 263 5.62 18.94 -4.96
C LEU A 263 6.01 17.77 -5.88
N GLU A 264 7.13 17.87 -6.60
CA GLU A 264 7.63 16.83 -7.51
C GLU A 264 7.95 15.57 -6.72
N GLU A 265 7.37 14.45 -7.14
CA GLU A 265 7.61 13.12 -6.59
C GLU A 265 7.89 12.14 -7.74
N ARG A 266 9.03 11.44 -7.67
CA ARG A 266 9.48 10.46 -8.66
C ARG A 266 9.42 9.06 -8.08
N TRP A 267 8.57 8.24 -8.64
CA TRP A 267 8.33 6.86 -8.24
C TRP A 267 9.02 5.87 -9.15
N ILE A 268 9.61 4.84 -8.58
CA ILE A 268 10.17 3.69 -9.28
C ILE A 268 9.66 2.40 -8.64
N PHE A 269 9.32 1.43 -9.49
CA PHE A 269 8.81 0.12 -9.09
C PHE A 269 9.70 -0.99 -9.63
N ALA A 270 10.11 -1.89 -8.75
CA ALA A 270 10.70 -3.16 -9.15
C ALA A 270 9.60 -4.20 -9.35
N ARG A 271 9.88 -5.14 -10.25
CA ARG A 271 9.07 -6.36 -10.35
C ARG A 271 9.24 -7.17 -9.07
N ALA A 272 8.14 -7.69 -8.50
CA ALA A 272 8.24 -8.50 -7.28
C ALA A 272 9.13 -9.74 -7.51
N GLY A 273 10.09 -9.95 -6.62
CA GLY A 273 11.13 -10.98 -6.74
C GLY A 273 12.38 -10.57 -7.54
N ALA A 274 12.38 -9.40 -8.19
CA ALA A 274 13.59 -8.87 -8.84
C ALA A 274 14.54 -8.24 -7.82
N ALA A 275 15.83 -8.24 -8.14
CA ALA A 275 16.86 -7.64 -7.28
C ALA A 275 16.82 -6.10 -7.26
N GLY A 276 16.11 -5.47 -8.21
CA GLY A 276 16.05 -4.02 -8.33
C GLY A 276 15.45 -3.55 -9.67
N LYS A 277 15.53 -2.25 -9.91
CA LYS A 277 15.11 -1.59 -11.14
C LYS A 277 15.98 -0.36 -11.42
N THR A 278 16.33 -0.14 -12.68
CA THR A 278 16.84 1.15 -13.14
C THR A 278 15.86 1.70 -14.17
N ALA A 279 15.48 2.97 -14.01
CA ALA A 279 14.58 3.67 -14.92
C ALA A 279 14.76 5.17 -14.77
N GLY A 280 14.88 5.89 -15.88
CA GLY A 280 15.21 7.32 -15.85
C GLY A 280 16.53 7.57 -15.13
N ASP A 281 16.52 8.45 -14.13
CA ASP A 281 17.70 8.76 -13.31
C ASP A 281 17.76 7.96 -11.99
N LEU A 282 16.78 7.10 -11.72
CA LEU A 282 16.66 6.37 -10.47
C LEU A 282 17.18 4.93 -10.58
N VAL A 283 17.82 4.48 -9.51
CA VAL A 283 18.24 3.10 -9.29
C VAL A 283 17.66 2.62 -7.96
N LEU A 284 16.82 1.60 -8.04
CA LEU A 284 16.22 0.88 -6.92
C LEU A 284 16.89 -0.48 -6.77
N THR A 285 17.30 -0.83 -5.56
CA THR A 285 17.88 -2.15 -5.23
C THR A 285 17.17 -2.73 -4.01
N GLY A 286 16.86 -4.03 -4.03
CA GLY A 286 16.28 -4.80 -2.92
C GLY A 286 14.78 -4.57 -2.66
N ALA A 287 14.35 -3.31 -2.71
CA ALA A 287 12.98 -2.90 -2.39
C ALA A 287 12.02 -2.99 -3.60
N GLN A 288 10.73 -3.07 -3.31
CA GLN A 288 9.65 -3.26 -4.30
C GLN A 288 9.25 -1.95 -4.97
N ALA A 289 9.26 -0.87 -4.19
CA ALA A 289 8.96 0.47 -4.67
C ALA A 289 9.75 1.49 -3.87
N ALA A 290 10.02 2.62 -4.51
CA ALA A 290 10.67 3.75 -3.88
C ALA A 290 10.22 5.07 -4.50
N MET A 291 10.41 6.14 -3.75
CA MET A 291 10.10 7.49 -4.21
C MET A 291 11.19 8.45 -3.77
N THR A 292 11.51 9.43 -4.61
CA THR A 292 12.24 10.63 -4.18
C THR A 292 11.48 11.89 -4.58
N ALA A 293 11.42 12.85 -3.67
CA ALA A 293 10.84 14.17 -3.96
C ALA A 293 11.95 15.20 -4.13
N ARG A 294 11.72 16.14 -5.04
CA ARG A 294 12.63 17.25 -5.32
C ARG A 294 11.93 18.57 -5.04
N ASP A 295 12.70 19.54 -4.57
CA ASP A 295 12.24 20.93 -4.54
C ASP A 295 12.30 21.56 -5.94
N ALA A 296 11.87 22.82 -6.04
CA ALA A 296 11.87 23.56 -7.29
C ALA A 296 13.29 23.81 -7.88
N THR A 297 14.35 23.60 -7.10
CA THR A 297 15.75 23.68 -7.56
C THR A 297 16.27 22.33 -8.07
N GLY A 298 15.50 21.26 -7.92
CA GLY A 298 15.89 19.90 -8.24
C GLY A 298 16.66 19.18 -7.11
N SER A 299 16.77 19.81 -5.93
CA SER A 299 17.45 19.20 -4.78
C SER A 299 16.55 18.15 -4.12
N PRO A 300 17.08 16.98 -3.73
CA PRO A 300 16.28 15.96 -3.07
C PRO A 300 15.91 16.43 -1.66
N VAL A 301 14.61 16.39 -1.35
CA VAL A 301 14.07 16.82 -0.05
C VAL A 301 13.39 15.69 0.71
N ARG A 302 13.13 14.58 0.02
CA ARG A 302 12.46 13.41 0.57
C ARG A 302 12.87 12.15 -0.16
N ALA A 303 12.91 11.03 0.57
CA ALA A 303 13.03 9.71 -0.01
C ALA A 303 12.17 8.70 0.78
N VAL A 304 11.65 7.70 0.08
CA VAL A 304 10.86 6.61 0.67
C VAL A 304 11.30 5.29 0.06
N LEU A 305 11.38 4.25 0.90
CA LEU A 305 11.57 2.85 0.50
C LEU A 305 10.45 1.99 1.07
N PHE A 306 9.97 1.05 0.26
CA PHE A 306 9.08 -0.02 0.67
C PHE A 306 9.81 -1.36 0.53
N GLY A 307 10.36 -1.82 1.66
CA GLY A 307 11.23 -2.97 1.80
C GLY A 307 12.69 -2.60 2.07
N PRO A 308 13.50 -3.60 2.48
CA PRO A 308 14.94 -3.43 2.64
C PRO A 308 15.62 -3.20 1.29
N GLY A 309 16.67 -2.39 1.27
CA GLY A 309 17.38 -2.03 0.05
C GLY A 309 17.82 -0.58 0.01
N SER A 310 17.87 -0.01 -1.20
CA SER A 310 18.27 1.37 -1.42
C SER A 310 17.61 2.00 -2.65
N ILE A 311 17.49 3.32 -2.60
CA ILE A 311 17.19 4.18 -3.74
C ILE A 311 18.33 5.17 -3.92
N ALA A 312 18.77 5.30 -5.16
CA ALA A 312 19.76 6.27 -5.60
C ALA A 312 19.24 7.05 -6.81
N ASP A 313 19.72 8.30 -6.98
CA ASP A 313 19.53 9.07 -8.20
C ASP A 313 20.86 9.31 -8.92
N GLN A 314 20.83 10.14 -9.98
CA GLN A 314 21.99 10.38 -10.86
C GLN A 314 22.53 9.07 -11.44
N SER A 315 21.63 8.19 -11.88
CA SER A 315 21.96 6.86 -12.42
C SER A 315 22.79 6.02 -11.44
N GLY A 316 22.52 6.16 -10.13
CA GLY A 316 23.21 5.45 -9.06
C GLY A 316 24.39 6.21 -8.45
N GLY A 317 24.74 7.38 -8.98
CA GLY A 317 25.86 8.20 -8.47
C GLY A 317 25.65 8.76 -7.07
N ARG A 318 24.39 8.90 -6.62
CA ARG A 318 24.05 9.40 -5.28
C ARG A 318 22.98 8.54 -4.62
N MET A 319 23.36 7.83 -3.55
CA MET A 319 22.42 7.14 -2.67
C MET A 319 21.58 8.16 -1.90
N LEU A 320 20.26 8.03 -1.97
CA LEU A 320 19.31 8.92 -1.30
C LEU A 320 18.83 8.34 0.02
N LEU A 321 18.51 7.04 0.03
CA LEU A 321 18.05 6.32 1.21
C LEU A 321 18.41 4.84 1.09
N SER A 322 18.83 4.22 2.19
CA SER A 322 19.01 2.77 2.30
C SER A 322 18.68 2.28 3.69
N THR A 323 18.22 1.03 3.80
CA THR A 323 17.94 0.31 5.06
C THR A 323 18.10 -1.19 4.84
N GLN A 324 18.46 -1.94 5.88
CA GLN A 324 18.56 -3.39 5.87
C GLN A 324 17.32 -4.06 6.46
N GLY A 325 16.59 -3.37 7.34
CA GLY A 325 15.54 -4.00 8.16
C GLY A 325 14.14 -3.39 8.08
N ALA A 326 13.95 -2.22 7.47
CA ALA A 326 12.63 -1.59 7.45
C ALA A 326 11.70 -2.19 6.40
N ASN A 327 10.43 -2.45 6.77
CA ASN A 327 9.40 -2.79 5.78
C ASN A 327 8.96 -1.55 5.00
N SER A 328 9.01 -0.40 5.65
CA SER A 328 8.87 0.91 5.02
C SER A 328 9.65 1.94 5.82
N ILE A 329 10.27 2.88 5.10
CA ILE A 329 10.99 4.00 5.70
C ILE A 329 10.86 5.20 4.79
N GLU A 330 10.69 6.36 5.42
CA GLU A 330 10.59 7.65 4.81
C GLU A 330 11.56 8.60 5.52
N THR A 331 12.23 9.44 4.73
CA THR A 331 13.04 10.55 5.24
C THR A 331 12.58 11.86 4.62
N THR A 332 12.43 12.89 5.44
CA THR A 332 12.11 14.26 5.02
C THR A 332 13.03 15.22 5.74
N LEU A 333 13.56 16.21 5.02
CA LEU A 333 14.31 17.30 5.64
C LEU A 333 13.34 18.42 6.10
N ASP A 334 13.31 18.68 7.40
CA ASP A 334 12.59 19.79 8.02
C ASP A 334 13.60 20.76 8.67
N GLY A 335 13.94 21.82 7.94
CA GLY A 335 15.06 22.70 8.29
C GLY A 335 16.37 21.91 8.38
N ALA A 336 16.98 21.88 9.57
CA ALA A 336 18.21 21.12 9.84
C ALA A 336 17.94 19.74 10.48
N THR A 337 16.68 19.32 10.59
CA THR A 337 16.30 18.03 11.17
C THR A 337 15.92 17.05 10.07
N LEU A 338 16.58 15.89 10.03
CA LEU A 338 16.11 14.76 9.23
C LEU A 338 15.01 14.04 10.00
N ALA A 339 13.77 14.24 9.60
CA ALA A 339 12.63 13.50 10.14
C ALA A 339 12.51 12.16 9.43
N VAL A 340 12.55 11.08 10.20
CA VAL A 340 12.47 9.70 9.70
C VAL A 340 11.23 9.04 10.26
N THR A 341 10.41 8.41 9.40
CA THR A 341 9.25 7.63 9.83
C THR A 341 9.24 6.27 9.15
N GLY A 342 8.64 5.26 9.77
CA GLY A 342 8.58 3.93 9.18
C GLY A 342 8.33 2.81 10.18
N ASN A 343 8.35 1.58 9.69
CA ASN A 343 8.01 0.39 10.48
C ASN A 343 8.77 -0.88 10.04
N PRO A 344 9.53 -1.52 10.96
CA PRO A 344 10.26 -0.88 12.04
C PRO A 344 11.45 -0.07 11.47
N VAL A 345 11.88 1.01 12.13
CA VAL A 345 13.12 1.71 11.76
C VAL A 345 14.21 1.30 12.74
N ARG A 346 15.14 0.47 12.29
CA ARG A 346 16.29 -0.01 13.10
C ARG A 346 17.62 0.50 12.59
N ASP A 347 17.70 0.78 11.30
CA ASP A 347 18.89 1.24 10.63
C ASP A 347 18.50 2.05 9.39
N PHE A 348 19.32 3.04 9.04
CA PHE A 348 19.27 3.68 7.73
C PHE A 348 20.55 4.44 7.40
N ARG A 349 20.72 4.72 6.09
CA ARG A 349 21.59 5.79 5.59
C ARG A 349 20.78 6.68 4.68
N ALA A 350 20.86 8.00 4.85
CA ALA A 350 20.05 8.96 4.10
C ALA A 350 20.87 10.17 3.68
N TYR A 351 20.66 10.65 2.45
CA TYR A 351 21.27 11.88 1.95
C TYR A 351 20.51 13.11 2.45
N ALA A 352 21.19 13.91 3.26
CA ALA A 352 20.64 15.13 3.85
C ALA A 352 21.77 16.14 4.15
N PRO A 353 22.40 16.73 3.11
CA PRO A 353 23.46 17.71 3.28
C PRO A 353 22.90 18.98 3.92
N GLY A 354 23.06 19.12 5.24
CA GLY A 354 22.50 20.22 6.03
C GLY A 354 21.72 19.76 7.26
N ALA A 355 21.46 18.46 7.40
CA ALA A 355 20.94 17.92 8.64
C ALA A 355 22.00 17.97 9.75
N SER A 356 21.58 18.40 10.94
CA SER A 356 22.36 18.38 12.18
C SER A 356 21.63 17.67 13.33
N ALA A 357 20.38 17.24 13.09
CA ALA A 357 19.57 16.49 14.03
C ALA A 357 18.75 15.42 13.30
N VAL A 358 18.31 14.40 14.04
CA VAL A 358 17.48 13.30 13.51
C VAL A 358 16.35 13.00 14.49
N THR A 359 15.16 12.78 13.96
CA THR A 359 14.07 12.11 14.69
C THR A 359 13.69 10.83 13.99
N VAL A 360 13.39 9.78 14.75
CA VAL A 360 12.81 8.52 14.26
C VAL A 360 11.45 8.35 14.91
N ASN A 361 10.40 8.29 14.08
CA ASN A 361 9.01 8.24 14.53
C ASN A 361 8.69 9.33 15.60
N GLY A 362 9.20 10.54 15.37
CA GLY A 362 9.03 11.70 16.26
C GLY A 362 9.96 11.74 17.47
N VAL A 363 10.78 10.71 17.70
CA VAL A 363 11.70 10.65 18.85
C VAL A 363 13.12 11.05 18.41
N PRO A 364 13.78 12.01 19.08
CA PRO A 364 15.17 12.35 18.79
C PRO A 364 16.13 11.17 18.98
N VAL A 365 17.08 11.00 18.07
CA VAL A 365 18.09 9.93 18.14
C VAL A 365 19.49 10.44 17.81
N SER A 366 20.51 9.72 18.28
CA SER A 366 21.90 9.95 17.86
C SER A 366 22.18 9.28 16.52
N ALA A 367 22.83 10.02 15.61
CA ALA A 367 23.23 9.56 14.29
C ALA A 367 24.62 10.12 13.92
N THR A 368 25.28 9.49 12.96
CA THR A 368 26.56 9.98 12.40
C THR A 368 26.29 10.83 11.17
N PHE A 369 26.92 12.00 11.08
CA PHE A 369 26.82 12.95 9.97
C PHE A 369 28.16 13.04 9.25
N GLU A 370 28.26 12.49 8.05
CA GLU A 370 29.52 12.45 7.29
C GLU A 370 29.26 12.55 5.79
N GLY A 371 29.98 13.44 5.10
CA GLY A 371 29.89 13.57 3.64
C GLY A 371 28.49 13.88 3.09
N GLY A 372 27.63 14.54 3.87
CA GLY A 372 26.23 14.81 3.51
C GLY A 372 25.27 13.63 3.70
N LEU A 373 25.76 12.51 4.26
CA LEU A 373 24.96 11.35 4.64
C LEU A 373 24.74 11.33 6.16
N VAL A 374 23.54 10.92 6.56
CA VAL A 374 23.15 10.62 7.93
C VAL A 374 23.04 9.11 8.08
N THR A 375 23.71 8.54 9.07
CA THR A 375 23.70 7.09 9.36
C THR A 375 23.17 6.82 10.76
N TYR A 376 22.18 5.92 10.86
CA TYR A 376 21.57 5.46 12.10
C TYR A 376 21.62 3.91 12.18
N PRO A 377 21.94 3.33 13.35
CA PRO A 377 22.41 4.00 14.56
C PRO A 377 23.77 4.68 14.35
N ALA A 378 24.13 5.62 15.24
CA ALA A 378 25.43 6.26 15.19
C ALA A 378 26.56 5.22 15.21
N VAL A 379 27.52 5.34 14.31
CA VAL A 379 28.74 4.52 14.31
C VAL A 379 29.56 4.95 15.52
N VAL A 380 29.68 4.06 16.51
CA VAL A 380 30.60 4.26 17.63
C VAL A 380 32.01 4.05 17.08
N ALA A 381 32.81 5.11 17.03
CA ALA A 381 34.23 4.97 16.72
C ALA A 381 34.86 4.00 17.73
N PRO A 382 35.72 3.05 17.31
CA PRO A 382 36.49 2.25 18.25
C PRO A 382 37.19 3.18 19.24
N PRO A 383 37.27 2.85 20.54
CA PRO A 383 38.12 3.60 21.44
C PRO A 383 39.52 3.71 20.81
N PRO A 384 40.21 4.86 20.94
CA PRO A 384 41.59 4.96 20.51
C PRO A 384 42.33 3.75 21.08
N ALA A 385 43.12 3.06 20.25
CA ALA A 385 43.98 2.01 20.76
C ALA A 385 44.77 2.63 21.92
N ASP A 386 44.57 2.10 23.13
CA ASP A 386 45.39 2.48 24.28
C ASP A 386 46.82 2.26 23.82
N GLY A 387 47.53 3.37 23.59
CA GLY A 387 48.94 3.36 23.29
C GLY A 387 49.61 2.86 24.55
N GLY A 388 49.66 1.53 24.70
CA GLY A 388 50.30 0.86 25.81
C GLY A 388 51.68 1.47 25.95
N SER A 389 51.89 2.22 27.03
CA SER A 389 53.22 2.55 27.47
C SER A 389 53.95 1.21 27.60
N ALA A 390 55.04 1.05 26.87
CA ALA A 390 55.90 -0.13 27.00
C ALA A 390 56.18 -0.36 28.48
N ASP A 391 55.75 -1.51 29.00
CA ASP A 391 56.14 -1.98 30.31
C ASP A 391 57.66 -2.17 30.26
N ALA A 392 58.39 -1.23 30.86
CA ALA A 392 59.82 -1.33 31.04
C ALA A 392 60.06 -2.42 32.08
N GLY A 393 60.24 -3.65 31.60
CA GLY A 393 60.49 -4.82 32.42
C GLY A 393 61.48 -4.53 33.54
N ALA A 394 61.00 -4.63 34.77
CA ALA A 394 61.86 -4.73 35.94
C ALA A 394 62.36 -6.19 36.04
N PRO A 395 63.67 -6.41 36.18
CA PRO A 395 64.25 -7.74 36.15
C PRO A 395 63.87 -8.57 37.38
N ASP A 396 63.66 -9.84 37.07
CA ASP A 396 63.48 -11.00 37.93
C ASP A 396 64.49 -11.06 39.08
N SER A 397 63.97 -11.16 40.31
CA SER A 397 64.73 -11.55 41.50
C SER A 397 64.10 -12.82 42.05
N GLY A 398 64.57 -13.97 41.54
CA GLY A 398 64.21 -15.27 42.09
C GLY A 398 64.71 -15.44 43.52
N ASP A 399 63.99 -16.27 44.28
CA ASP A 399 64.63 -17.31 45.09
C ASP A 399 63.64 -18.48 45.33
N PRO A 400 64.13 -19.72 45.54
CA PRO A 400 63.42 -20.97 45.36
C PRO A 400 62.90 -21.55 46.68
N GLY A 401 61.83 -22.35 46.64
CA GLY A 401 61.49 -23.22 47.76
C GLY A 401 60.12 -23.89 47.67
N ASP A 402 60.12 -25.21 47.82
CA ASP A 402 59.05 -26.11 48.28
C ASP A 402 57.86 -26.35 47.33
N LEU A 403 57.73 -27.46 46.57
CA LEU A 403 57.77 -28.90 46.91
C LEU A 403 56.82 -29.35 48.05
N CYS A 404 55.54 -29.55 47.72
CA CYS A 404 54.79 -30.82 47.84
C CYS A 404 53.34 -30.58 47.36
N GLY A 405 52.66 -31.47 46.64
CA GLY A 405 52.79 -32.92 46.62
C GLY A 405 51.81 -33.54 47.61
N ASN A 406 50.51 -33.54 47.27
CA ASN A 406 49.40 -34.25 47.92
C ASN A 406 49.13 -33.97 49.41
N CYS A 407 48.01 -33.29 49.68
CA CYS A 407 47.10 -33.64 50.78
C CYS A 407 45.65 -33.47 50.28
N GLN A 408 44.87 -34.53 50.41
CA GLN A 408 43.54 -34.79 49.82
C GLN A 408 42.38 -34.48 50.83
N PRO A 409 41.08 -34.76 50.53
CA PRO A 409 39.86 -33.98 50.89
C PRO A 409 39.13 -34.56 52.16
N ALA A 410 37.88 -34.28 52.56
CA ALA A 410 36.53 -34.14 51.95
C ALA A 410 35.66 -33.16 52.81
N SER A 411 34.37 -32.87 52.65
CA SER A 411 33.17 -33.50 52.08
C SER A 411 32.05 -32.41 52.04
N ASP A 412 31.00 -32.56 51.20
CA ASP A 412 29.59 -32.84 51.55
C ASP A 412 28.61 -31.68 51.83
N GLY A 413 27.46 -31.71 51.13
CA GLY A 413 26.16 -31.35 51.71
C GLY A 413 25.47 -30.07 51.21
N GLY A 414 24.48 -30.22 50.32
CA GLY A 414 23.46 -29.18 50.09
C GLY A 414 22.53 -29.48 48.90
N PRO A 415 21.21 -29.70 49.11
CA PRO A 415 20.33 -30.35 48.12
C PRO A 415 19.64 -29.38 47.14
N ASN A 416 19.35 -29.89 45.94
CA ASN A 416 18.45 -29.30 44.95
C ASN A 416 17.02 -29.16 45.51
N PRO A 417 16.33 -28.02 45.30
CA PRO A 417 14.89 -27.94 45.53
C PRO A 417 14.08 -28.65 44.44
N ALA A 418 12.90 -29.10 44.85
CA ALA A 418 12.02 -30.03 44.16
C ALA A 418 11.29 -29.46 42.92
N LEU A 419 11.04 -30.35 41.96
CA LEU A 419 10.05 -30.19 40.89
C LEU A 419 8.65 -30.05 41.50
N ASP A 420 8.03 -28.89 41.30
CA ASP A 420 6.62 -28.67 41.62
C ASP A 420 5.75 -29.05 40.42
N ALA A 421 4.77 -29.90 40.69
CA ALA A 421 3.77 -30.38 39.78
C ALA A 421 2.44 -29.67 40.09
N GLY A 422 2.00 -28.82 39.16
CA GLY A 422 0.58 -28.55 38.93
C GLY A 422 -0.13 -27.62 39.92
N THR A 423 -0.26 -26.36 39.53
CA THR A 423 -1.50 -25.60 39.76
C THR A 423 -1.88 -24.86 38.48
N VAL A 424 -3.12 -25.09 38.03
CA VAL A 424 -3.73 -24.47 36.85
C VAL A 424 -4.20 -23.07 37.24
N PRO A 425 -3.73 -21.99 36.60
CA PRO A 425 -4.33 -20.67 36.79
C PRO A 425 -5.62 -20.53 35.96
N PRO A 426 -6.63 -19.80 36.47
CA PRO A 426 -7.85 -19.51 35.74
C PRO A 426 -7.58 -18.63 34.50
N GLU A 427 -8.47 -18.75 33.51
CA GLU A 427 -8.45 -18.08 32.21
C GLU A 427 -7.96 -16.61 32.23
N PRO A 428 -7.16 -16.19 31.24
CA PRO A 428 -6.84 -14.79 31.06
C PRO A 428 -8.08 -14.02 30.59
N THR A 429 -8.59 -13.18 31.47
CA THR A 429 -9.49 -12.09 31.10
C THR A 429 -8.75 -11.15 30.15
N LEU A 430 -9.34 -10.92 28.97
CA LEU A 430 -8.83 -9.98 27.97
C LEU A 430 -8.69 -8.58 28.59
N PRO A 431 -7.53 -7.91 28.49
CA PRO A 431 -7.44 -6.53 28.89
C PRO A 431 -8.27 -5.65 27.95
N LEU A 432 -9.18 -4.88 28.54
CA LEU A 432 -9.78 -3.68 27.97
C LEU A 432 -8.68 -2.87 27.27
N THR A 433 -8.84 -2.67 25.97
CA THR A 433 -8.03 -1.74 25.19
C THR A 433 -8.13 -0.36 25.83
N ALA A 434 -7.00 0.11 26.35
CA ALA A 434 -6.82 1.47 26.81
C ALA A 434 -7.05 2.43 25.65
N ALA A 435 -7.90 3.42 25.89
CA ALA A 435 -8.07 4.57 25.03
C ALA A 435 -6.77 5.38 24.99
N HIS A 436 -6.19 5.53 23.81
CA HIS A 436 -5.31 6.65 23.50
C HIS A 436 -6.08 7.65 22.66
N GLY A 437 -6.62 8.65 23.35
CA GLY A 437 -7.15 9.84 22.72
C GLY A 437 -6.03 10.75 22.22
N CYS A 438 -6.19 11.29 21.02
CA CYS A 438 -5.87 12.67 20.74
C CYS A 438 -7.14 13.37 20.29
N SER A 439 -7.47 14.41 21.06
CA SER A 439 -8.63 15.26 21.00
C SER A 439 -8.61 16.20 19.79
N HIS A 440 -9.70 16.24 19.03
CA HIS A 440 -10.30 17.50 18.60
C HIS A 440 -11.81 17.41 18.79
N VAL A 441 -12.35 18.31 19.61
CA VAL A 441 -13.77 18.42 19.97
C VAL A 441 -14.31 19.71 19.36
N GLY A 442 -15.55 19.64 18.84
CA GLY A 442 -16.42 20.77 18.50
C GLY A 442 -16.54 20.98 16.99
N THR A 443 -17.68 20.85 16.32
CA THR A 443 -19.08 21.00 16.74
C THR A 443 -20.01 20.21 15.80
N ALA A 444 -20.32 18.95 16.09
CA ALA A 444 -21.34 18.18 15.34
C ALA A 444 -22.69 18.09 16.08
N ALA A 445 -22.71 18.33 17.40
CA ALA A 445 -23.93 18.16 18.21
C ALA A 445 -24.92 19.33 18.15
N ALA A 446 -24.55 20.48 17.56
CA ALA A 446 -25.44 21.64 17.45
C ALA A 446 -26.41 21.59 16.23
N TRP A 447 -26.15 20.74 15.24
CA TRP A 447 -26.93 20.70 14.00
C TRP A 447 -28.18 19.81 14.07
N LEU A 448 -28.19 18.78 14.92
CA LEU A 448 -29.34 17.89 15.08
C LEU A 448 -30.50 18.55 15.85
N GLY A 449 -30.23 19.53 16.71
CA GLY A 449 -31.26 20.32 17.41
C GLY A 449 -31.97 21.34 16.52
N ALA A 450 -31.26 21.94 15.55
CA ALA A 450 -31.83 22.98 14.68
C ALA A 450 -32.76 22.40 13.60
N LEU A 451 -32.48 21.19 13.08
CA LEU A 451 -33.33 20.52 12.09
C LEU A 451 -34.66 20.02 12.67
N ALA A 452 -34.68 19.62 13.94
CA ALA A 452 -35.91 19.20 14.62
C ALA A 452 -36.89 20.37 14.86
N LEU A 453 -36.37 21.58 15.12
CA LEU A 453 -37.21 22.78 15.32
C LEU A 453 -37.72 23.39 14.00
N ALA A 454 -36.96 23.29 12.90
CA ALA A 454 -37.42 23.72 11.57
C ALA A 454 -38.56 22.82 11.02
N GLY A 455 -38.49 21.50 11.27
CA GLY A 455 -39.53 20.55 10.86
C GLY A 455 -40.88 20.75 11.55
N LEU A 456 -40.87 21.13 12.84
CA LEU A 456 -42.11 21.40 13.60
C LEU A 456 -42.76 22.75 13.25
N ALA A 457 -41.97 23.76 12.88
CA ALA A 457 -42.51 25.05 12.43
C ALA A 457 -43.20 24.96 11.04
N LEU A 458 -42.68 24.12 10.14
CA LEU A 458 -43.27 23.90 8.81
C LEU A 458 -44.57 23.08 8.85
N ARG A 459 -44.71 22.14 9.79
CA ARG A 459 -45.97 21.38 9.96
C ARG A 459 -47.12 22.23 10.51
N ARG A 460 -46.83 23.24 11.36
CA ARG A 460 -47.86 24.18 11.85
C ARG A 460 -48.35 25.19 10.80
N ARG A 461 -47.56 25.49 9.76
CA ARG A 461 -47.98 26.42 8.69
C ARG A 461 -48.91 25.77 7.64
N ARG A 462 -48.86 24.46 7.44
CA ARG A 462 -49.73 23.75 6.48
C ARG A 462 -51.12 23.42 7.00
N GLY A 463 -51.38 23.56 8.30
CA GLY A 463 -52.71 23.31 8.90
C GLY A 463 -53.65 24.53 8.94
N ARG A 464 -53.30 25.67 8.32
CA ARG A 464 -54.07 26.92 8.44
C ARG A 464 -54.52 27.56 7.13
N MET A 465 -54.41 26.85 6.01
CA MET A 465 -55.08 27.23 4.75
C MET A 465 -55.94 26.07 4.28
N GLY A 466 -57.16 26.05 4.80
CA GLY A 466 -58.24 25.16 4.43
C GLY A 466 -59.56 25.88 4.69
N THR A 467 -59.96 26.69 3.72
CA THR A 467 -61.33 27.07 3.39
C THR A 467 -61.49 26.86 1.90
#